data_AF-A0A960KI70-F1
#
_entry.id   AF-A0A960KI70-F1
#
_cell.length_a   1.000
_cell.length_b   1.000
_cell.length_c   1.000
_cell.angle_alpha   90.00
_cell.angle_beta   90.00
_cell.angle_gamma   90.00
#
_symmetry.space_group_name_H-M   'P 1'
#
loop_
_entity.id
_entity.type
_entity.pdbx_description
1 polymer ?
#
loop_
_entity_poly.entity_id
_entity_poly.type
_entity_poly.pdbx_seq_one_letter_code
_entity_poly.pdbx_strand_id
1 'polypeptide(L)'
;MIALKLFIFKVLILAVNVYLGLIVIYVVSTFFVNDRDAPWFVFLEEMIEPPLRRIRRWTQGRTTVGNLDFAPVILVFSVLVIERLLIILGQ
;
A
#
# COMPACT_ATOMS: atom_id res chain seq x y z
N MET A 1 21.63 -0.12 23.05
CA MET A 1 20.96 -0.96 22.02
C MET A 1 19.43 -0.86 22.06
N ILE A 2 18.78 -0.87 23.23
CA ILE A 2 17.30 -0.85 23.34
C ILE A 2 16.66 0.41 22.71
N ALA A 3 17.22 1.60 22.97
CA ALA A 3 16.72 2.86 22.40
C ALA A 3 16.78 2.90 20.86
N LEU A 4 17.85 2.36 20.26
CA LEU A 4 17.99 2.25 18.80
C LEU A 4 16.95 1.30 18.20
N LYS A 5 16.70 0.15 18.86
CA LYS A 5 15.63 -0.78 18.45
C LYS A 5 14.27 -0.07 18.42
N LEU A 6 13.89 0.60 19.51
CA LEU A 6 12.62 1.32 19.60
C LEU A 6 12.49 2.44 18.55
N PHE A 7 13.59 3.17 18.29
CA PHE A 7 13.60 4.19 17.25
C PHE A 7 13.35 3.59 15.86
N ILE A 8 14.03 2.50 15.51
CA ILE A 8 13.84 1.79 14.23
C ILE A 8 12.39 1.32 14.07
N PHE A 9 11.81 0.72 15.12
CA PHE A 9 10.41 0.28 15.09
C PHE A 9 9.44 1.44 14.84
N LYS A 10 9.63 2.58 15.51
CA LYS A 10 8.78 3.77 15.29
C LYS A 10 8.88 4.30 13.87
N VAL A 11 10.08 4.37 13.30
CA VAL A 11 10.29 4.81 11.93
C VAL A 11 9.64 3.85 10.93
N LEU A 12 9.74 2.54 11.16
CA LEU A 12 9.08 1.53 10.32
C LEU A 12 7.56 1.64 10.37
N ILE A 13 6.97 1.78 11.56
CA ILE A 13 5.52 1.96 11.72
C ILE A 13 5.06 3.25 11.02
N LEU A 14 5.82 4.34 11.15
CA LEU A 14 5.53 5.59 10.45
C LEU A 14 5.56 5.40 8.92
N ALA A 15 6.58 4.72 8.40
CA ALA A 15 6.71 4.44 6.97
C ALA A 15 5.53 3.59 6.44
N VAL A 16 5.11 2.57 7.20
CA VAL A 16 3.93 1.76 6.87
C VAL A 16 2.66 2.60 6.82
N ASN A 17 2.46 3.48 7.80
CA ASN A 17 1.29 4.37 7.84
C ASN A 17 1.28 5.37 6.69
N VAL A 18 2.43 5.97 6.35
CA VAL A 18 2.56 6.83 5.16
C VAL A 18 2.20 6.05 3.89
N TYR A 19 2.71 4.83 3.76
CA TYR A 19 2.43 3.98 2.60
C TYR A 19 0.93 3.61 2.49
N LEU A 20 0.27 3.30 3.60
CA LEU A 20 -1.19 3.10 3.64
C LEU A 20 -1.93 4.35 3.15
N GLY A 21 -1.51 5.54 3.60
CA GLY A 21 -2.06 6.81 3.12
C GLY A 21 -1.90 6.98 1.61
N LEU A 22 -0.73 6.64 1.05
CA LEU A 22 -0.49 6.70 -0.40
C LEU A 22 -1.39 5.74 -1.18
N ILE A 23 -1.63 4.52 -0.68
CA ILE A 23 -2.56 3.58 -1.31
C ILE A 23 -3.98 4.18 -1.34
N VAL A 24 -4.43 4.77 -0.23
CA VAL A 24 -5.75 5.41 -0.17
C VAL A 24 -5.84 6.57 -1.15
N ILE A 25 -4.83 7.44 -1.19
CA ILE A 25 -4.79 8.56 -2.15
C ILE A 25 -4.83 8.04 -3.58
N TYR A 26 -4.05 7.01 -3.92
CA TYR A 26 -4.04 6.38 -5.24
C TYR A 26 -5.42 5.82 -5.61
N VAL A 27 -6.04 5.04 -4.73
CA VAL A 27 -7.37 4.43 -4.96
C VAL A 27 -8.44 5.50 -5.11
N VAL A 28 -8.44 6.54 -4.27
CA VAL A 28 -9.40 7.65 -4.42
C VAL A 28 -9.15 8.39 -5.73
N SER A 29 -7.90 8.71 -6.02
CA SER A 29 -7.52 9.46 -7.23
C SER A 29 -7.88 8.72 -8.51
N THR A 30 -7.85 7.38 -8.55
CA THR A 30 -8.26 6.63 -9.74
C THR A 30 -9.75 6.78 -10.11
N PHE A 31 -10.60 7.17 -9.14
CA PHE A 31 -12.02 7.48 -9.37
C PHE A 31 -12.29 8.95 -9.71
N PHE A 32 -11.51 9.89 -9.16
CA PHE A 32 -11.80 11.33 -9.28
C PHE A 32 -10.92 12.06 -10.29
N VAL A 33 -9.71 11.57 -10.56
CA VAL A 33 -8.75 12.23 -11.44
C VAL A 33 -8.95 11.75 -12.87
N ASN A 34 -9.34 12.69 -13.73
CA ASN A 34 -9.48 12.44 -15.16
C ASN A 34 -8.14 12.48 -15.90
N ASP A 35 -7.19 13.32 -15.43
CA ASP A 35 -5.86 13.44 -16.00
C ASP A 35 -4.86 12.53 -15.28
N ARG A 36 -4.67 11.32 -15.81
CA ARG A 36 -3.75 10.32 -15.26
C ARG A 36 -2.28 10.59 -15.63
N ASP A 37 -2.01 11.55 -16.51
CA ASP A 37 -0.66 11.89 -16.92
C ASP A 37 -0.03 12.99 -16.03
N ALA A 38 -0.78 13.47 -15.04
CA ALA A 38 -0.27 14.43 -14.07
C ALA A 38 0.95 13.87 -13.31
N PRO A 39 2.07 14.61 -13.17
CA PRO A 39 3.32 14.08 -12.62
C PRO A 39 3.20 13.46 -11.22
N TRP A 40 2.33 14.02 -10.37
CA TRP A 40 2.08 13.51 -9.03
C TRP A 40 1.30 12.18 -9.04
N PHE A 41 0.41 11.98 -10.02
CA PHE A 41 -0.37 10.75 -10.16
C PHE A 41 0.50 9.64 -10.76
N VAL A 42 1.32 9.96 -11.77
CA VAL A 42 2.32 9.03 -12.33
C VAL A 42 3.27 8.54 -11.23
N PHE A 43 3.76 9.45 -10.37
CA PHE A 43 4.59 9.07 -9.22
C PHE A 43 3.86 8.09 -8.27
N LEU A 44 2.59 8.38 -7.94
CA LEU A 44 1.79 7.48 -7.10
C LEU A 44 1.62 6.11 -7.77
N GLU A 45 1.30 6.09 -9.06
CA GLU A 45 1.14 4.86 -9.82
C GLU A 45 2.44 4.06 -9.85
N GLU A 46 3.59 4.67 -10.07
CA GLU A 46 4.88 3.99 -10.03
C GLU A 46 5.20 3.37 -8.66
N MET A 47 4.76 3.98 -7.56
CA MET A 47 4.97 3.43 -6.21
C MET A 47 3.99 2.30 -5.87
N ILE A 48 2.73 2.41 -6.29
CA ILE A 48 1.66 1.48 -5.87
C ILE A 48 1.45 0.33 -6.88
N GLU A 49 1.69 0.56 -8.16
CA GLU A 49 1.41 -0.42 -9.22
C GLU A 49 2.32 -1.66 -9.18
N PRO A 50 3.62 -1.61 -8.80
CA PRO A 50 4.44 -2.81 -8.69
C PRO A 50 3.90 -3.87 -7.68
N PRO A 51 3.53 -3.50 -6.43
CA PRO A 51 2.91 -4.45 -5.52
C PRO A 51 1.51 -4.89 -5.97
N LEU A 52 0.69 -3.99 -6.54
CA LEU A 52 -0.59 -4.39 -7.14
C LEU A 52 -0.41 -5.41 -8.25
N ARG A 53 0.56 -5.22 -9.15
CA ARG A 53 0.92 -6.19 -10.22
C ARG A 53 1.37 -7.53 -9.64
N ARG A 54 2.04 -7.56 -8.50
CA ARG A 54 2.37 -8.84 -7.82
C ARG A 54 1.12 -9.52 -7.28
N ILE A 55 0.22 -8.76 -6.64
CA ILE A 55 -1.05 -9.29 -6.12
C ILE A 55 -1.92 -9.82 -7.25
N ARG A 56 -2.10 -9.07 -8.34
CA ARG A 56 -2.87 -9.50 -9.52
C ARG A 56 -2.27 -10.77 -10.13
N ARG A 57 -0.94 -10.86 -10.24
CA ARG A 57 -0.27 -12.09 -10.71
C ARG A 57 -0.49 -13.28 -9.77
N TRP A 58 -0.35 -13.07 -8.46
CA TRP A 58 -0.53 -14.13 -7.47
C TRP A 58 -1.97 -14.63 -7.41
N THR A 59 -2.93 -13.71 -7.49
CA THR A 59 -4.36 -14.00 -7.54
C THR A 59 -4.85 -14.41 -8.93
N GLN A 60 -3.95 -14.50 -9.92
CA GLN A 60 -4.25 -14.84 -11.32
C GLN A 60 -5.37 -13.97 -11.93
N GLY A 61 -5.42 -12.69 -11.55
CA GLY A 61 -6.45 -11.74 -12.02
C GLY A 61 -7.84 -11.96 -11.40
N ARG A 62 -8.02 -12.93 -10.48
CA ARG A 62 -9.30 -13.16 -9.78
C ARG A 62 -9.68 -12.06 -8.80
N THR A 63 -8.79 -11.08 -8.63
CA THR A 63 -9.04 -9.84 -7.88
C THR A 63 -9.92 -8.86 -8.64
N THR A 64 -10.13 -9.05 -9.93
CA THR A 64 -11.05 -8.23 -10.72
C THR A 64 -12.40 -8.94 -10.84
N VAL A 65 -13.48 -8.32 -10.34
CA VAL A 65 -14.85 -8.82 -10.51
C VAL A 65 -15.64 -7.79 -11.30
N GLY A 66 -15.97 -8.10 -12.56
CA GLY A 66 -16.53 -7.14 -13.50
C GLY A 66 -15.51 -6.04 -13.82
N ASN A 67 -15.86 -4.78 -13.54
CA ASN A 67 -14.99 -3.61 -13.71
C ASN A 67 -14.36 -3.11 -12.39
N LEU A 68 -14.54 -3.86 -11.28
CA LEU A 68 -13.98 -3.49 -9.98
C LEU A 68 -12.70 -4.29 -9.71
N ASP A 69 -11.60 -3.60 -9.45
CA ASP A 69 -10.34 -4.19 -9.02
C ASP A 69 -10.21 -4.17 -7.50
N PHE A 70 -10.20 -5.35 -6.89
CA PHE A 70 -10.02 -5.55 -5.45
C PHE A 70 -8.54 -5.76 -5.06
N ALA A 71 -7.59 -5.76 -6.00
CA ALA A 71 -6.17 -5.86 -5.68
C ALA A 71 -5.68 -4.78 -4.67
N PRO A 72 -6.16 -3.52 -4.72
CA PRO A 72 -5.82 -2.53 -3.70
C PRO A 72 -6.29 -2.90 -2.29
N VAL A 73 -7.46 -3.54 -2.16
CA VAL A 73 -7.98 -4.00 -0.86
C VAL A 73 -7.06 -5.08 -0.28
N ILE A 74 -6.62 -6.02 -1.11
CA ILE A 74 -5.66 -7.06 -0.70
C ILE A 74 -4.31 -6.43 -0.30
N LEU A 75 -3.87 -5.40 -1.03
CA LEU A 75 -2.64 -4.68 -0.70
C LEU A 75 -2.74 -4.02 0.67
N VAL A 76 -3.81 -3.27 0.93
CA VAL A 76 -4.08 -2.65 2.23
C VAL A 76 -4.09 -3.71 3.34
N PHE A 77 -4.82 -4.80 3.14
CA PHE A 77 -4.88 -5.88 4.13
C PHE A 77 -3.49 -6.48 4.41
N SER A 78 -2.69 -6.72 3.37
CA SER A 78 -1.33 -7.25 3.51
C SER A 78 -0.43 -6.31 4.30
N VAL A 79 -0.53 -5.01 4.04
CA VAL A 79 0.24 -3.97 4.76
C VAL A 79 -0.21 -3.86 6.22
N LEU A 80 -1.52 -3.95 6.50
CA LEU A 80 -2.05 -3.97 7.88
C LEU A 80 -1.57 -5.19 8.67
N VAL A 81 -1.48 -6.36 8.04
CA VAL A 81 -0.92 -7.55 8.68
C VAL A 81 0.55 -7.32 9.04
N ILE A 82 1.34 -6.74 8.13
CA ILE A 82 2.75 -6.38 8.40
C ILE A 82 2.84 -5.38 9.56
N GLU A 83 1.99 -4.36 9.58
CA GLU A 83 1.94 -3.38 10.68
C GLU A 83 1.68 -4.07 12.03
N ARG A 84 0.68 -4.95 12.10
CA ARG A 84 0.35 -5.69 13.33
C ARG A 84 1.49 -6.58 13.79
N LEU A 85 2.16 -7.27 12.87
CA LEU A 85 3.34 -8.08 13.18
C LEU A 85 4.49 -7.21 13.73
N LEU A 86 4.73 -6.04 13.13
CA LEU A 86 5.74 -5.10 13.62
C LEU A 86 5.43 -4.59 15.03
N ILE A 87 4.15 -4.29 15.32
CA ILE A 87 3.73 -3.87 16.66
C ILE A 87 3.95 -4.99 17.69
N ILE A 88 3.56 -6.23 17.35
CA ILE A 88 3.72 -7.39 18.25
C ILE A 88 5.21 -7.70 18.51
N LEU A 89 6.07 -7.63 17.49
CA LEU A 89 7.51 -7.91 17.62
C LEU A 89 8.32 -6.76 18.25
N GLY A 90 7.74 -5.56 18.23
CA GLY A 90 8.34 -4.34 18.79
C GLY A 90 8.05 -4.12 20.28
N GLN A 91 6.99 -4.75 20.80
CA GLN A 91 6.71 -4.88 22.24
C GLN A 91 7.71 -5.82 22.92
#